data_AF-A0A2H3JRW1-F1
#
_entry.id   AF-A0A2H3JRW1-F1
#
_cell.length_a   1.000
_cell.length_b   1.000
_cell.length_c   1.000
_cell.angle_alpha   90.00
_cell.angle_beta   90.00
_cell.angle_gamma   90.00
#
_symmetry.space_group_name_H-M   'P 1'
#
loop_
_entity.id
_entity.type
_entity.pdbx_description
1 polymer ?
#
loop_
_entity_poly.entity_id
_entity_poly.type
_entity_poly.pdbx_seq_one_letter_code
_entity_poly.pdbx_strand_id
1 'polypeptide(L)'
;MSVLPLSSPTIAYHGNPAPRSSAISTRVPVIFKRLLRFQQMDFELAAWQLTYLCLSPKRVYRNVYFHKQTKNTWARDDPAILILIAGCLCVSAIAWSVVYSYSLLKAIQLALLMVFRDYLLVGIIVATLLWFFSNKMLLSPPSHSAPTDSVVEWAYAFDVHTNAFFPFYLTLYLAQLFLVPIVLRSNWVCLFVSNTLYLAAFAQYIYGVYLGLNALPFLVRTELLLAPLLPLFTGYIVSLLGFNVAVHVLPMYFGS
;
A
#
# COMPACT_ATOMS: atom_id res chain seq x y z
N MET A 1 -37.18 48.11 19.30
CA MET A 1 -35.79 48.49 18.99
C MET A 1 -35.08 48.72 20.31
N SER A 2 -34.26 47.77 20.74
CA SER A 2 -33.48 47.81 21.98
C SER A 2 -32.02 47.96 21.60
N VAL A 3 -31.48 49.13 21.89
CA VAL A 3 -30.10 49.53 21.64
C VAL A 3 -29.22 48.86 22.69
N LEU A 4 -28.28 48.00 22.27
CA LEU A 4 -27.28 47.41 23.16
C LEU A 4 -25.95 48.18 23.02
N PRO A 5 -25.23 48.47 24.12
CA PRO A 5 -23.99 49.22 24.08
C PRO A 5 -22.81 48.38 23.59
N LEU A 6 -21.98 48.96 22.74
CA LEU A 6 -20.63 48.49 22.40
C LEU A 6 -19.66 48.97 23.48
N SER A 7 -19.16 48.05 24.29
CA SER A 7 -17.98 48.31 25.14
C SER A 7 -17.11 47.07 25.21
N SER A 8 -16.05 47.07 24.39
CA SER A 8 -14.96 46.10 24.40
C SER A 8 -14.02 46.38 25.59
N PRO A 9 -13.64 45.39 26.41
CA PRO A 9 -12.55 45.57 27.36
C PRO A 9 -11.22 45.29 26.67
N THR A 10 -10.43 46.35 26.45
CA THR A 10 -8.99 46.28 26.15
C THR A 10 -8.25 45.70 27.35
N ILE A 11 -7.75 44.46 27.23
CA ILE A 11 -6.82 43.88 28.20
C ILE A 11 -5.39 44.25 27.78
N ALA A 12 -4.68 44.91 28.70
CA ALA A 12 -3.29 45.29 28.59
C ALA A 12 -2.37 44.07 28.49
N TYR A 13 -1.49 44.07 27.48
CA TYR A 13 -0.43 43.09 27.30
C TYR A 13 0.77 43.45 28.19
N HIS A 14 1.02 42.66 29.23
CA HIS A 14 2.32 42.59 29.90
C HIS A 14 2.57 41.16 30.37
N GLY A 15 3.51 40.47 29.73
CA GLY A 15 3.98 39.14 30.15
C GLY A 15 4.78 38.44 29.06
N ASN A 16 6.11 38.41 29.22
CA ASN A 16 7.03 37.61 28.42
C ASN A 16 6.56 36.15 28.29
N PRO A 17 6.57 35.53 27.09
CA PRO A 17 6.42 34.08 26.99
C PRO A 17 7.77 33.44 27.34
N ALA A 18 7.84 32.79 28.50
CA ALA A 18 8.88 31.79 28.76
C ALA A 18 8.78 30.67 27.71
N PRO A 19 9.91 30.13 27.20
CA PRO A 19 9.87 29.03 26.26
C PRO A 19 9.31 27.78 26.96
N ARG A 20 8.13 27.34 26.55
CA ARG A 20 7.60 26.03 26.95
C ARG A 20 8.52 24.95 26.41
N SER A 21 9.24 24.29 27.31
CA SER A 21 9.92 23.03 27.03
C SER A 21 8.88 22.01 26.56
N SER A 22 8.91 21.70 25.27
CA SER A 22 8.15 20.61 24.68
C SER A 22 8.65 19.29 25.27
N ALA A 23 7.98 18.81 26.30
CA ALA A 23 8.19 17.47 26.82
C ALA A 23 8.00 16.47 25.68
N ILE A 24 9.09 15.79 25.30
CA ILE A 24 9.07 14.66 24.38
C ILE A 24 8.39 13.52 25.13
N SER A 25 7.06 13.53 25.12
CA SER A 25 6.27 12.38 25.53
C SER A 25 6.50 11.31 24.48
N THR A 26 7.20 10.25 24.86
CA THR A 26 7.28 8.97 24.14
C THR A 26 5.89 8.34 24.10
N ARG A 27 4.97 8.95 23.34
CA ARG A 27 3.69 8.36 23.02
C ARG A 27 3.99 7.24 22.05
N VAL A 28 3.87 6.00 22.53
CA VAL A 28 3.74 4.81 21.67
C VAL A 28 2.80 5.19 20.52
N PRO A 29 3.22 5.07 19.24
CA PRO A 29 2.43 5.50 18.11
C PRO A 29 1.04 4.89 18.21
N VAL A 30 -0.01 5.70 18.01
CA VAL A 30 -1.41 5.31 18.21
C VAL A 30 -1.76 4.01 17.47
N ILE A 31 -1.07 3.72 16.36
CA ILE A 31 -1.19 2.49 15.58
C ILE A 31 -0.92 1.21 16.39
N PHE A 32 0.09 1.20 17.28
CA PHE A 32 0.43 0.02 18.10
C PHE A 32 -0.60 -0.23 19.20
N LYS A 33 -1.18 0.84 19.76
CA LYS A 33 -2.29 0.70 20.74
C LYS A 33 -3.56 0.16 20.07
N ARG A 34 -3.79 0.48 18.80
CA ARG A 34 -4.94 -0.02 18.02
C ARG A 34 -4.75 -1.44 17.50
N LEU A 35 -3.53 -1.83 17.11
CA LEU A 35 -3.19 -3.19 16.68
C LEU A 35 -3.51 -4.27 17.74
N LEU A 36 -3.49 -3.90 19.02
CA LEU A 36 -3.78 -4.82 20.14
C LEU A 36 -5.27 -4.88 20.53
N ARG A 37 -6.15 -4.08 19.91
CA ARG A 37 -7.61 -4.11 20.15
C ARG A 37 -8.34 -4.90 19.08
N PHE A 38 -8.12 -6.21 19.04
CA PHE A 38 -8.75 -7.14 18.09
C PHE A 38 -10.29 -7.12 18.11
N GLN A 39 -10.91 -6.78 19.25
CA GLN A 39 -12.37 -6.85 19.43
C GLN A 39 -13.15 -5.70 18.75
N GLN A 40 -12.49 -4.62 18.34
CA GLN A 40 -13.13 -3.46 17.71
C GLN A 40 -12.80 -3.36 16.21
N MET A 41 -12.30 -4.44 15.61
CA MET A 41 -11.83 -4.45 14.23
C MET A 41 -12.88 -5.06 13.29
N ASP A 42 -13.32 -4.28 12.29
CA ASP A 42 -14.32 -4.69 11.31
C ASP A 42 -13.69 -5.57 10.20
N PHE A 43 -13.36 -6.82 10.53
CA PHE A 43 -12.75 -7.76 9.59
C PHE A 43 -13.61 -8.05 8.36
N GLU A 44 -14.94 -8.05 8.50
CA GLU A 44 -15.86 -8.26 7.37
C GLU A 44 -15.74 -7.13 6.35
N LEU A 45 -15.73 -5.88 6.81
CA LEU A 45 -15.56 -4.72 5.94
C LEU A 45 -14.19 -4.76 5.25
N ALA A 46 -13.13 -5.10 5.98
CA ALA A 46 -11.79 -5.25 5.43
C ALA A 46 -11.72 -6.34 4.34
N ALA A 47 -12.34 -7.49 4.57
CA ALA A 47 -12.40 -8.58 3.59
C ALA A 47 -13.17 -8.17 2.32
N TRP A 48 -14.28 -7.45 2.47
CA TRP A 48 -15.00 -6.88 1.33
C TRP A 48 -14.15 -5.85 0.58
N GLN A 49 -13.42 -4.99 1.27
CA GLN A 49 -12.52 -4.03 0.62
C GLN A 49 -11.44 -4.72 -0.21
N LEU A 50 -10.79 -5.76 0.34
CA LEU A 50 -9.80 -6.55 -0.40
C LEU A 50 -10.40 -7.28 -1.62
N THR A 51 -11.60 -7.82 -1.47
CA THR A 51 -12.32 -8.46 -2.58
C THR A 51 -12.64 -7.44 -3.68
N TYR A 52 -13.14 -6.26 -3.31
CA TYR A 52 -13.45 -5.20 -4.26
C TYR A 52 -12.21 -4.61 -4.91
N LEU A 53 -11.04 -4.62 -4.27
CA LEU A 53 -9.77 -4.23 -4.93
C LEU A 53 -9.46 -5.11 -6.14
N CYS A 54 -9.86 -6.38 -6.10
CA CYS A 54 -9.63 -7.31 -7.21
C CYS A 54 -10.71 -7.19 -8.31
N LEU A 55 -11.98 -7.03 -7.91
CA LEU A 55 -13.11 -7.08 -8.83
C LEU A 55 -13.56 -5.71 -9.36
N SER A 56 -13.48 -4.67 -8.52
CA SER A 56 -14.02 -3.34 -8.84
C SER A 56 -13.28 -2.25 -8.05
N PRO A 57 -11.97 -2.04 -8.30
CA PRO A 57 -11.14 -1.20 -7.43
C PRO A 57 -11.62 0.27 -7.38
N LYS A 58 -12.28 0.76 -8.44
CA LYS A 58 -12.93 2.08 -8.45
C LYS A 58 -13.93 2.27 -7.32
N ARG A 59 -14.62 1.19 -6.90
CA ARG A 59 -15.59 1.22 -5.79
C ARG A 59 -14.91 1.50 -4.45
N VAL A 60 -13.74 0.92 -4.23
CA VAL A 60 -12.96 1.11 -2.99
C VAL A 60 -12.49 2.55 -2.88
N TYR A 61 -11.99 3.12 -3.97
CA TYR A 61 -11.52 4.51 -3.96
C TYR A 61 -12.64 5.55 -3.87
N ARG A 62 -13.84 5.24 -4.36
CA ARG A 62 -15.02 6.07 -4.07
C ARG A 62 -15.34 6.12 -2.58
N ASN A 63 -15.15 5.02 -1.84
CA ASN A 63 -15.36 4.99 -0.40
C ASN A 63 -14.32 5.83 0.36
N VAL A 64 -13.08 5.90 -0.14
CA VAL A 64 -12.04 6.78 0.42
C VAL A 64 -12.47 8.25 0.36
N TYR A 65 -13.09 8.67 -0.73
CA TYR A 65 -13.61 10.03 -0.85
C TYR A 65 -14.71 10.33 0.21
N PHE A 66 -15.64 9.40 0.41
CA PHE A 66 -16.65 9.54 1.48
C PHE A 66 -16.05 9.51 2.88
N HIS A 67 -14.99 8.73 3.09
CA HIS A 67 -14.24 8.72 4.36
C HIS A 67 -13.63 10.09 4.65
N LYS A 68 -13.02 10.73 3.64
CA LYS A 68 -12.50 12.09 3.79
C LYS A 68 -13.59 13.09 4.17
N GLN A 69 -14.79 13.00 3.61
CA GLN A 69 -15.89 13.91 3.96
C GLN A 69 -16.37 13.74 5.41
N THR A 70 -16.30 12.52 5.95
CA THR A 70 -16.83 12.20 7.29
C THR A 70 -15.81 12.33 8.41
N LYS A 71 -14.53 12.03 8.14
CA LYS A 71 -13.44 12.05 9.15
C LYS A 71 -12.34 13.07 8.89
N ASN A 72 -12.38 13.76 7.75
CA ASN A 72 -11.37 14.72 7.31
C ASN A 72 -9.93 14.17 7.27
N THR A 73 -9.74 12.86 7.10
CA THR A 73 -8.45 12.21 6.90
C THR A 73 -8.50 11.33 5.65
N TRP A 74 -7.37 11.18 4.95
CA TRP A 74 -7.28 10.29 3.79
C TRP A 74 -6.83 8.88 4.21
N ALA A 75 -5.90 8.79 5.15
CA ALA A 75 -5.43 7.52 5.67
C ALA A 75 -6.50 6.77 6.47
N ARG A 76 -6.41 5.45 6.44
CA ARG A 76 -7.24 4.56 7.27
C ARG A 76 -6.79 4.59 8.73
N ASP A 77 -7.76 4.37 9.59
CA ASP A 77 -7.59 4.33 11.04
C ASP A 77 -7.53 2.90 11.61
N ASP A 78 -7.95 1.91 10.83
CA ASP A 78 -8.19 0.53 11.24
C ASP A 78 -7.09 -0.44 10.74
N PRO A 79 -6.45 -1.22 11.63
CA PRO A 79 -5.38 -2.13 11.24
C PRO A 79 -5.88 -3.44 10.59
N ALA A 80 -7.18 -3.60 10.34
CA ALA A 80 -7.80 -4.87 9.95
C ALA A 80 -7.26 -5.43 8.64
N ILE A 81 -7.08 -4.56 7.64
CA ILE A 81 -6.52 -4.95 6.35
C ILE A 81 -5.08 -5.45 6.48
N LEU A 82 -4.26 -4.80 7.32
CA LEU A 82 -2.87 -5.21 7.53
C LEU A 82 -2.79 -6.60 8.16
N ILE A 83 -3.64 -6.87 9.17
CA ILE A 83 -3.70 -8.17 9.82
C ILE A 83 -4.23 -9.24 8.86
N LEU A 84 -5.23 -8.93 8.03
CA LEU A 84 -5.77 -9.88 7.07
C LEU A 84 -4.72 -10.27 6.01
N ILE A 85 -3.99 -9.29 5.46
CA ILE A 85 -2.91 -9.54 4.49
C ILE A 85 -1.78 -10.34 5.14
N ALA A 86 -1.39 -10.01 6.38
CA ALA A 86 -0.39 -10.80 7.12
C ALA A 86 -0.85 -12.25 7.32
N GLY A 87 -2.12 -12.46 7.67
CA GLY A 87 -2.71 -13.80 7.75
C GLY A 87 -2.69 -14.55 6.42
N CYS A 88 -3.03 -13.89 5.31
CA CYS A 88 -2.95 -14.45 3.96
C CYS A 88 -1.50 -14.84 3.60
N LEU A 89 -0.52 -13.98 3.91
CA LEU A 89 0.90 -14.28 3.68
C LEU A 89 1.37 -15.49 4.50
N CYS A 90 0.95 -15.62 5.75
CA CYS A 90 1.23 -16.81 6.57
C CYS A 90 0.67 -18.08 5.93
N VAL A 91 -0.57 -18.04 5.42
CA VAL A 91 -1.20 -19.18 4.72
C VAL A 91 -0.41 -19.54 3.45
N SER A 92 -0.01 -18.55 2.66
CA SER A 92 0.85 -18.76 1.49
C SER A 92 2.21 -19.33 1.87
N ALA A 93 2.85 -18.83 2.93
CA ALA A 93 4.14 -19.34 3.40
C ALA A 93 4.05 -20.81 3.79
N ILE A 94 2.97 -21.23 4.45
CA ILE A 94 2.71 -22.65 4.75
C ILE A 94 2.61 -23.43 3.43
N ALA A 95 1.81 -22.96 2.48
CA ALA A 95 1.60 -23.65 1.20
C ALA A 95 2.91 -23.80 0.39
N TRP A 96 3.73 -22.74 0.30
CA TRP A 96 5.05 -22.79 -0.31
C TRP A 96 6.01 -23.72 0.44
N SER A 97 5.94 -23.74 1.78
CA SER A 97 6.75 -24.66 2.59
C SER A 97 6.42 -26.13 2.31
N VAL A 98 5.15 -26.46 2.04
CA VAL A 98 4.75 -27.81 1.62
C VAL A 98 5.33 -28.15 0.25
N VAL A 99 5.23 -27.25 -0.73
CA VAL A 99 5.74 -27.47 -2.10
C VAL A 99 7.25 -27.70 -2.10
N TYR A 100 8.01 -26.95 -1.30
CA TYR A 100 9.47 -27.06 -1.20
C TYR A 100 9.95 -28.01 -0.09
N SER A 101 9.04 -28.73 0.57
CA SER A 101 9.35 -29.71 1.62
C SER A 101 10.24 -29.15 2.74
N TYR A 102 9.91 -27.97 3.24
CA TYR A 102 10.66 -27.31 4.33
C TYR A 102 10.35 -27.90 5.71
N SER A 103 11.32 -27.75 6.62
CA SER A 103 11.11 -28.01 8.05
C SER A 103 10.24 -26.91 8.69
N LEU A 104 9.64 -27.21 9.84
CA LEU A 104 8.78 -26.28 10.57
C LEU A 104 9.48 -24.94 10.86
N LEU A 105 10.78 -24.98 11.22
CA LEU A 105 11.56 -23.77 11.49
C LEU A 105 11.71 -22.91 10.23
N LYS A 106 12.05 -23.54 9.09
CA LYS A 106 12.15 -22.83 7.81
C LYS A 106 10.80 -22.27 7.36
N ALA A 107 9.70 -22.97 7.64
CA ALA A 107 8.35 -22.48 7.36
C ALA A 107 7.99 -21.24 8.19
N ILE A 108 8.32 -21.22 9.49
CA ILE A 108 8.15 -20.04 10.34
C ILE A 108 9.02 -18.89 9.85
N GLN A 109 10.29 -19.16 9.53
CA GLN A 109 11.21 -18.16 8.98
C GLN A 109 10.68 -17.57 7.66
N LEU A 110 10.14 -18.41 6.77
CA LEU A 110 9.54 -17.98 5.52
C LEU A 110 8.33 -17.08 5.75
N ALA A 111 7.44 -17.43 6.70
CA ALA A 111 6.28 -16.62 7.04
C ALA A 111 6.69 -15.25 7.57
N LEU A 112 7.66 -15.20 8.49
CA LEU A 112 8.20 -13.94 9.01
C LEU A 112 8.84 -13.11 7.89
N LEU A 113 9.61 -13.74 7.02
CA LEU A 113 10.26 -13.08 5.89
C LEU A 113 9.22 -12.51 4.91
N MET A 114 8.17 -13.25 4.55
CA MET A 114 7.10 -12.72 3.69
C MET A 114 6.37 -11.53 4.33
N VAL A 115 6.05 -11.58 5.62
CA VAL A 115 5.33 -10.50 6.30
C VAL A 115 6.22 -9.27 6.53
N PHE A 116 7.42 -9.45 7.08
CA PHE A 116 8.28 -8.33 7.48
C PHE A 116 9.09 -7.77 6.31
N ARG A 117 9.68 -8.62 5.47
CA ARG A 117 10.51 -8.17 4.35
C ARG A 117 9.67 -7.80 3.15
N ASP A 118 8.83 -8.71 2.66
CA ASP A 118 8.16 -8.52 1.37
C ASP A 118 6.99 -7.55 1.46
N TYR A 119 6.27 -7.55 2.58
CA TYR A 119 5.13 -6.68 2.77
C TYR A 119 5.49 -5.40 3.53
N LEU A 120 5.93 -5.49 4.79
CA LEU A 120 6.15 -4.29 5.61
C LEU A 120 7.35 -3.44 5.16
N LEU A 121 8.52 -4.04 4.97
CA LEU A 121 9.74 -3.29 4.60
C LEU A 121 9.61 -2.68 3.21
N VAL A 122 9.23 -3.47 2.21
CA VAL A 122 8.94 -2.95 0.85
C VAL A 122 7.84 -1.90 0.91
N GLY A 123 6.80 -2.11 1.70
CA GLY A 123 5.71 -1.16 1.86
C GLY A 123 6.15 0.19 2.43
N ILE A 124 7.01 0.20 3.45
CA ILE A 124 7.59 1.44 4.01
C ILE A 124 8.42 2.16 2.96
N ILE A 125 9.26 1.44 2.22
CA ILE A 125 10.10 2.01 1.16
C ILE A 125 9.23 2.62 0.06
N VAL A 126 8.27 1.86 -0.47
CA VAL A 126 7.37 2.31 -1.55
C VAL A 126 6.50 3.47 -1.07
N ALA A 127 5.91 3.40 0.12
CA ALA A 127 5.12 4.49 0.68
C ALA A 127 5.92 5.78 0.80
N THR A 128 7.17 5.70 1.23
CA THR A 128 8.08 6.85 1.36
C THR A 128 8.40 7.45 -0.01
N LEU A 129 8.70 6.60 -1.01
CA LEU A 129 8.94 7.05 -2.39
C LEU A 129 7.69 7.68 -3.02
N LEU A 130 6.53 7.06 -2.88
CA LEU A 130 5.26 7.58 -3.41
C LEU A 130 4.87 8.89 -2.74
N TRP A 131 4.99 8.97 -1.41
CA TRP A 131 4.72 10.18 -0.65
C TRP A 131 5.63 11.32 -1.09
N PHE A 132 6.93 11.07 -1.19
CA PHE A 132 7.90 12.07 -1.62
C PHE A 132 7.64 12.52 -3.07
N PHE A 133 7.46 11.57 -3.99
CA PHE A 133 7.21 11.87 -5.40
C PHE A 133 5.91 12.63 -5.61
N SER A 134 4.82 12.21 -4.97
CA SER A 134 3.50 12.83 -5.14
C SER A 134 3.48 14.27 -4.62
N ASN A 135 4.04 14.50 -3.44
CA ASN A 135 4.11 15.85 -2.86
C ASN A 135 5.06 16.78 -3.63
N LYS A 136 6.07 16.23 -4.31
CA LYS A 136 7.03 17.05 -5.06
C LYS A 136 6.58 17.36 -6.49
N MET A 137 5.97 16.39 -7.17
CA MET A 137 5.74 16.44 -8.63
C MET A 137 4.26 16.51 -9.04
N LEU A 138 3.35 16.00 -8.19
CA LEU A 138 1.95 15.77 -8.57
C LEU A 138 0.97 16.77 -7.94
N LEU A 139 1.39 17.62 -6.99
CA LEU A 139 0.48 18.60 -6.39
C LEU A 139 -0.01 19.63 -7.41
N SER A 140 -1.30 19.96 -7.34
CA SER A 140 -1.89 21.08 -8.06
C SER A 140 -1.20 22.40 -7.70
N PRO A 141 -0.99 23.30 -8.67
CA PRO A 141 -0.53 24.66 -8.39
C PRO A 141 -1.45 25.37 -7.38
N PRO A 142 -0.90 26.18 -6.46
CA PRO A 142 -1.70 26.92 -5.50
C PRO A 142 -2.66 27.86 -6.24
N SER A 143 -3.95 27.72 -5.95
CA SER A 143 -5.01 28.61 -6.44
C SER A 143 -5.79 29.17 -5.26
N HIS A 144 -6.48 30.30 -5.42
CA HIS A 144 -7.29 30.91 -4.36
C HIS A 144 -8.43 30.01 -3.84
N SER A 145 -8.72 28.92 -4.55
CA SER A 145 -9.71 27.89 -4.19
C SER A 145 -9.08 26.60 -3.66
N ALA A 146 -7.74 26.50 -3.62
CA ALA A 146 -7.05 25.31 -3.15
C ALA A 146 -7.15 25.24 -1.62
N PRO A 147 -7.73 24.16 -1.05
CA PRO A 147 -7.75 23.98 0.39
C PRO A 147 -6.32 23.90 0.93
N THR A 148 -6.08 24.52 2.09
CA THR A 148 -4.78 24.55 2.79
C THR A 148 -4.22 23.16 3.14
N ASP A 149 -5.03 22.11 3.04
CA ASP A 149 -4.69 20.72 3.38
C ASP A 149 -4.42 19.84 2.13
N SER A 150 -3.79 20.40 1.09
CA SER A 150 -3.49 19.71 -0.16
C SER A 150 -2.17 18.92 -0.11
N VAL A 151 -1.96 18.13 0.94
CA VAL A 151 -0.74 17.31 1.10
C VAL A 151 -1.12 15.84 1.14
N VAL A 152 -0.34 15.01 0.45
CA VAL A 152 -0.50 13.55 0.54
C VAL A 152 0.03 13.09 1.91
N GLU A 153 -0.85 12.46 2.69
CA GLU A 153 -0.49 11.84 3.97
C GLU A 153 0.39 10.60 3.74
N TRP A 154 1.48 10.43 4.49
CA TRP A 154 2.34 9.25 4.35
C TRP A 154 1.58 7.94 4.64
N ALA A 155 0.70 7.96 5.64
CA ALA A 155 -0.14 6.81 5.98
C ALA A 155 -1.08 6.43 4.82
N TYR A 156 -1.57 7.41 4.05
CA TYR A 156 -2.34 7.14 2.84
C TYR A 156 -1.48 6.52 1.73
N ALA A 157 -0.23 6.97 1.55
CA ALA A 157 0.68 6.34 0.60
C ALA A 157 0.97 4.86 0.95
N PHE A 158 1.05 4.54 2.25
CA PHE A 158 1.15 3.16 2.73
C PHE A 158 -0.14 2.36 2.53
N ASP A 159 -1.31 2.98 2.70
CA ASP A 159 -2.60 2.36 2.36
C ASP A 159 -2.71 2.03 0.87
N VAL A 160 -2.19 2.91 0.00
CA VAL A 160 -2.16 2.67 -1.46
C VAL A 160 -1.25 1.48 -1.79
N HIS A 161 -0.06 1.38 -1.17
CA HIS A 161 0.79 0.19 -1.29
C HIS A 161 0.03 -1.07 -0.84
N THR A 162 -0.59 -1.02 0.35
CA THR A 162 -1.37 -2.12 0.92
C THR A 162 -2.45 -2.62 -0.05
N ASN A 163 -3.16 -1.69 -0.68
CA ASN A 163 -4.22 -1.99 -1.64
C ASN A 163 -3.69 -2.62 -2.92
N ALA A 164 -2.59 -2.09 -3.46
CA ALA A 164 -1.96 -2.61 -4.67
C ALA A 164 -1.28 -3.96 -4.44
N PHE A 165 -0.78 -4.20 -3.22
CA PHE A 165 -0.11 -5.43 -2.84
C PHE A 165 -1.05 -6.64 -2.84
N PHE A 166 -2.33 -6.48 -2.49
CA PHE A 166 -3.22 -7.63 -2.39
C PHE A 166 -3.50 -8.34 -3.75
N PRO A 167 -3.84 -7.64 -4.85
CA PRO A 167 -3.92 -8.27 -6.18
C PRO A 167 -2.57 -8.84 -6.66
N PHE A 168 -1.46 -8.18 -6.35
CA PHE A 168 -0.11 -8.67 -6.64
C PHE A 168 0.18 -9.99 -5.91
N TYR A 169 -0.17 -10.05 -4.62
CA TYR A 169 -0.08 -11.23 -3.78
C TYR A 169 -0.88 -12.40 -4.36
N LEU A 170 -2.14 -12.17 -4.76
CA LEU A 170 -2.96 -13.23 -5.36
C LEU A 170 -2.32 -13.80 -6.62
N THR A 171 -1.61 -12.98 -7.41
CA THR A 171 -0.99 -13.43 -8.65
C THR A 171 0.34 -14.16 -8.41
N LEU A 172 1.30 -13.56 -7.68
CA LEU A 172 2.63 -14.17 -7.52
C LEU A 172 2.77 -15.14 -6.34
N TYR A 173 1.98 -14.99 -5.29
CA TYR A 173 2.10 -15.87 -4.12
C TYR A 173 1.10 -17.02 -4.20
N LEU A 174 -0.10 -16.79 -4.74
CA LEU A 174 -1.15 -17.81 -4.81
C LEU A 174 -1.29 -18.43 -6.20
N ALA A 175 -1.53 -17.66 -7.26
CA ALA A 175 -1.71 -18.23 -8.60
C ALA A 175 -0.43 -18.90 -9.12
N GLN A 176 0.74 -18.29 -8.86
CA GLN A 176 2.03 -18.90 -9.20
C GLN A 176 2.25 -20.26 -8.51
N LEU A 177 1.77 -20.42 -7.27
CA LEU A 177 1.91 -21.68 -6.52
C LEU A 177 1.28 -22.85 -7.29
N PHE A 178 0.08 -22.65 -7.83
CA PHE A 178 -0.60 -23.66 -8.64
C PHE A 178 0.07 -23.89 -10.00
N LEU A 179 0.78 -22.88 -10.51
CA LEU A 179 1.45 -22.90 -11.81
C LEU A 179 2.92 -23.35 -11.74
N VAL A 180 3.50 -23.58 -10.57
CA VAL A 180 4.89 -24.07 -10.38
C VAL A 180 5.28 -25.21 -11.33
N PRO A 181 4.50 -26.31 -11.50
CA PRO A 181 4.89 -27.43 -12.36
C PRO A 181 4.96 -27.07 -13.85
N ILE A 182 4.33 -25.96 -14.25
CA ILE A 182 4.34 -25.42 -15.61
C ILE A 182 5.46 -24.39 -15.75
N VAL A 183 5.53 -23.44 -14.81
CA VAL A 183 6.40 -22.26 -14.84
C VAL A 183 7.89 -22.62 -14.79
N LEU A 184 8.25 -23.73 -14.14
CA LEU A 184 9.64 -24.19 -14.02
C LEU A 184 10.14 -25.02 -15.22
N ARG A 185 9.29 -25.36 -16.19
CA ARG A 185 9.73 -26.12 -17.38
C ARG A 185 10.45 -25.23 -18.40
N SER A 186 11.34 -25.84 -19.17
CA SER A 186 12.17 -25.16 -20.19
C SER A 186 11.48 -24.90 -21.54
N ASN A 187 10.17 -25.16 -21.65
CA ASN A 187 9.44 -24.94 -22.88
C ASN A 187 9.18 -23.45 -23.12
N TRP A 188 9.15 -23.02 -24.38
CA TRP A 188 8.83 -21.61 -24.72
C TRP A 188 7.45 -21.18 -24.20
N VAL A 189 6.43 -22.05 -24.25
CA VAL A 189 5.11 -21.76 -23.69
C VAL A 189 5.17 -21.52 -22.18
N CYS A 190 5.99 -22.28 -21.47
CA CYS A 190 6.19 -22.13 -20.02
C CYS A 190 6.91 -20.83 -19.70
N LEU A 191 7.90 -20.44 -20.51
CA LEU A 191 8.54 -19.14 -20.44
C LEU A 191 7.53 -18.01 -20.66
N PHE A 192 6.70 -18.10 -21.71
CA PHE A 192 5.67 -17.12 -22.00
C PHE A 192 4.68 -16.96 -20.85
N VAL A 193 4.14 -18.08 -20.33
CA VAL A 193 3.20 -18.07 -19.20
C VAL A 193 3.85 -17.49 -17.94
N SER A 194 5.07 -17.91 -17.62
CA SER A 194 5.86 -17.40 -16.48
C SER A 194 6.07 -15.89 -16.57
N ASN A 195 6.63 -15.41 -17.66
CA ASN A 195 6.95 -13.98 -17.80
C ASN A 195 5.68 -13.13 -17.88
N THR A 196 4.59 -13.67 -18.46
CA THR A 196 3.29 -12.99 -18.50
C THR A 196 2.68 -12.89 -17.11
N LEU A 197 2.84 -13.90 -16.26
CA LEU A 197 2.40 -13.87 -14.86
C LEU A 197 3.12 -12.76 -14.08
N TYR A 198 4.44 -12.63 -14.23
CA TYR A 198 5.23 -11.56 -13.62
C TYR A 198 4.86 -10.17 -14.16
N LEU A 199 4.72 -10.04 -15.48
CA LEU A 199 4.25 -8.79 -16.10
C LEU A 199 2.88 -8.39 -15.53
N ALA A 200 1.92 -9.31 -15.51
CA ALA A 200 0.56 -9.06 -15.03
C ALA A 200 0.57 -8.60 -13.56
N ALA A 201 1.32 -9.29 -12.69
CA ALA A 201 1.40 -8.94 -11.28
C ALA A 201 1.97 -7.53 -11.07
N PHE A 202 3.12 -7.22 -11.67
CA PHE A 202 3.73 -5.89 -11.53
C PHE A 202 2.87 -4.81 -12.19
N ALA A 203 2.23 -5.09 -13.32
CA ALA A 203 1.32 -4.15 -13.97
C ALA A 203 0.09 -3.85 -13.12
N GLN A 204 -0.53 -4.88 -12.53
CA GLN A 204 -1.64 -4.73 -11.58
C GLN A 204 -1.24 -3.91 -10.36
N TYR A 205 -0.04 -4.14 -9.83
CA TYR A 205 0.48 -3.36 -8.70
C TYR A 205 0.63 -1.88 -9.07
N ILE A 206 1.29 -1.56 -10.19
CA ILE A 206 1.48 -0.17 -10.66
C ILE A 206 0.14 0.50 -10.93
N TYR A 207 -0.80 -0.20 -11.57
CA TYR A 207 -2.14 0.32 -11.82
C TYR A 207 -2.93 0.55 -10.52
N GLY A 208 -2.79 -0.34 -9.53
CA GLY A 208 -3.38 -0.18 -8.20
C GLY A 208 -2.87 1.07 -7.48
N VAL A 209 -1.57 1.35 -7.59
CA VAL A 209 -0.94 2.57 -7.05
C VAL A 209 -1.47 3.82 -7.75
N TYR A 210 -1.50 3.82 -9.09
CA TYR A 210 -2.07 4.90 -9.88
C TYR A 210 -3.51 5.21 -9.47
N LEU A 211 -4.36 4.18 -9.40
CA LEU A 211 -5.77 4.35 -9.09
C LEU A 211 -5.98 4.89 -7.67
N GLY A 212 -5.11 4.52 -6.73
CA GLY A 212 -5.14 5.07 -5.38
C GLY A 212 -4.81 6.55 -5.32
N LEU A 213 -3.67 6.95 -5.89
CA LEU A 213 -3.30 8.36 -5.87
C LEU A 213 -4.23 9.22 -6.75
N ASN A 214 -4.78 8.66 -7.84
CA ASN A 214 -5.77 9.35 -8.68
C ASN A 214 -7.12 9.60 -7.98
N ALA A 215 -7.37 8.99 -6.81
CA ALA A 215 -8.54 9.30 -6.00
C ALA A 215 -8.42 10.67 -5.28
N LEU A 216 -7.21 11.22 -5.19
CA LEU A 216 -6.96 12.50 -4.54
C LEU A 216 -7.20 13.66 -5.52
N PRO A 217 -8.19 14.54 -5.27
CA PRO A 217 -8.61 15.57 -6.23
C PRO A 217 -7.59 16.70 -6.41
N PHE A 218 -6.59 16.79 -5.54
CA PHE A 218 -5.54 17.81 -5.57
C PHE A 218 -4.24 17.31 -6.22
N LEU A 219 -4.22 16.08 -6.75
CA LEU A 219 -3.12 15.58 -7.56
C LEU A 219 -3.45 15.77 -9.05
N VAL A 220 -2.47 16.28 -9.79
CA VAL A 220 -2.52 16.50 -11.24
C VAL A 220 -1.42 15.67 -11.89
N ARG A 221 -1.63 15.27 -13.15
CA ARG A 221 -0.68 14.46 -13.93
C ARG A 221 -0.35 13.12 -13.28
N THR A 222 -1.33 12.50 -12.64
CA THR A 222 -1.19 11.19 -11.98
C THR A 222 -0.83 10.09 -12.97
N GLU A 223 -1.04 10.29 -14.28
CA GLU A 223 -0.63 9.38 -15.34
C GLU A 223 0.88 9.10 -15.35
N LEU A 224 1.70 10.01 -14.81
CA LEU A 224 3.15 9.79 -14.65
C LEU A 224 3.48 8.58 -13.76
N LEU A 225 2.57 8.19 -12.85
CA LEU A 225 2.73 7.00 -12.02
C LEU A 225 2.68 5.69 -12.84
N LEU A 226 2.11 5.74 -14.06
CA LEU A 226 2.09 4.61 -14.99
C LEU A 226 3.39 4.48 -15.79
N ALA A 227 4.29 5.48 -15.76
CA ALA A 227 5.54 5.46 -16.52
C ALA A 227 6.41 4.20 -16.32
N PRO A 228 6.51 3.60 -15.10
CA PRO A 228 7.25 2.35 -14.90
C PRO A 228 6.72 1.14 -15.70
N LEU A 229 5.49 1.20 -16.22
CA LEU A 229 4.96 0.14 -17.10
C LEU A 229 5.73 0.02 -18.42
N LEU A 230 6.27 1.13 -18.95
CA LEU A 230 7.00 1.13 -20.22
C LEU A 230 8.30 0.30 -20.15
N PRO A 231 9.24 0.56 -19.21
CA PRO A 231 10.42 -0.28 -19.08
C PRO A 231 10.05 -1.71 -18.65
N LEU A 232 9.00 -1.91 -17.84
CA LEU A 232 8.52 -3.25 -17.46
C LEU A 232 8.07 -4.06 -18.69
N PHE A 233 7.24 -3.46 -19.55
CA PHE A 233 6.76 -4.10 -20.76
C PHE A 233 7.91 -4.35 -21.76
N THR A 234 8.83 -3.40 -21.89
CA THR A 234 10.04 -3.57 -22.70
C THR A 234 10.89 -4.75 -22.19
N GLY A 235 11.12 -4.82 -20.87
CA GLY A 235 11.82 -5.93 -20.23
C GLY A 235 11.12 -7.27 -20.44
N TYR A 236 9.78 -7.29 -20.39
CA TYR A 236 9.00 -8.48 -20.73
C TYR A 236 9.25 -8.94 -22.17
N ILE A 237 9.17 -8.06 -23.17
CA ILE A 237 9.43 -8.42 -24.57
C ILE A 237 10.84 -8.98 -24.74
N VAL A 238 11.85 -8.34 -24.13
CA VAL A 238 13.24 -8.83 -24.16
C VAL A 238 13.36 -10.19 -23.48
N SER A 239 12.67 -10.42 -22.36
CA SER A 239 12.70 -11.69 -21.64
C SER A 239 12.17 -12.87 -22.46
N LEU A 240 11.28 -12.63 -23.43
CA LEU A 240 10.76 -13.68 -24.34
C LEU A 240 11.81 -14.28 -25.27
N LEU A 241 13.01 -13.70 -25.36
CA LEU A 241 14.15 -14.22 -26.14
C LEU A 241 14.85 -15.43 -25.47
N GLY A 242 14.38 -15.87 -24.30
CA GLY A 242 14.91 -17.06 -23.62
C GLY A 242 15.14 -16.91 -22.12
N PHE A 243 14.81 -15.76 -21.53
CA PHE A 243 14.97 -15.52 -20.10
C PHE A 243 13.66 -15.79 -19.35
N ASN A 244 13.57 -16.93 -18.66
CA ASN A 244 12.42 -17.26 -17.81
C ASN A 244 12.62 -16.68 -16.39
N VAL A 245 11.84 -15.64 -16.05
CA VAL A 245 11.98 -14.90 -14.79
C VAL A 245 11.78 -15.81 -13.57
N ALA A 246 10.76 -16.66 -13.58
CA ALA A 246 10.46 -17.51 -12.43
C ALA A 246 11.56 -18.53 -12.13
N VAL A 247 12.23 -19.06 -13.16
CA VAL A 247 13.34 -20.03 -12.99
C VAL A 247 14.52 -19.40 -12.27
N HIS A 248 14.72 -18.08 -12.38
CA HIS A 248 15.76 -17.37 -11.64
C HIS A 248 15.28 -16.89 -10.27
N VAL A 249 14.06 -16.36 -10.19
CA VAL A 249 13.52 -15.77 -8.95
C VAL A 249 13.17 -16.84 -7.91
N LEU A 250 12.52 -17.93 -8.30
CA LEU A 250 12.06 -18.96 -7.36
C LEU A 250 13.22 -19.63 -6.61
N PRO A 251 14.29 -20.12 -7.27
CA PRO A 251 15.43 -20.67 -6.55
C PRO A 251 16.23 -19.63 -5.76
N MET A 252 16.28 -18.37 -6.20
CA MET A 252 16.94 -17.32 -5.41
C MET A 252 16.17 -17.05 -4.11
N TYR A 253 14.84 -17.09 -4.18
CA TYR A 253 13.96 -16.77 -3.05
C TYR A 253 13.81 -17.96 -2.08
N PHE A 254 13.67 -19.19 -2.61
CA PHE A 254 13.42 -20.42 -1.86
C PHE A 254 14.68 -21.32 -1.72
N GLY A 255 15.79 -21.00 -2.38
CA GLY A 255 17.01 -21.80 -2.35
C GLY A 255 18.04 -21.36 -1.30
N SER A 256 17.84 -20.22 -0.61
CA SER A 256 18.74 -19.76 0.47
C SER A 256 18.39 -20.39 1.81
#